data_AF-A0A6L9G0P3-F1
#
_entry.id   AF-A0A6L9G0P3-F1
#
_cell.length_a   1.000
_cell.length_b   1.000
_cell.length_c   1.000
_cell.angle_alpha   90.00
_cell.angle_beta   90.00
_cell.angle_gamma   90.00
#
_symmetry.space_group_name_H-M   'P 1'
#
loop_
_entity.id
_entity.type
_entity.pdbx_description
1 polymer ?
#
loop_
_entity_poly.entity_id
_entity_poly.type
_entity_poly.pdbx_seq_one_letter_code
_entity_poly.pdbx_strand_id
1 'polypeptide(L)'
;MYFRRGNNWSLSIYTDPHLLMALYLRELAGVNPAEVGPNCRLEPDVKERTGSHSEHGQIKQEWSSWWDSLTTRDTSPQTPVQVPDNLLEWLEVNGYPELARLARPHYGQATLFAHQHAEDFERRSQDYIPDRMDEIEQLLIERGIEHAPVAEEKQINVIEVPLKEPRAWLTGGSTILASSALLRDSTAFQGFLQPMVTIIFPI
;
A
#
# COMPACT_ATOMS: atom_id res chain seq x y z
N MET A 1 11.21 -2.35 7.72
CA MET A 1 10.62 -3.45 6.89
C MET A 1 10.78 -4.79 7.60
N TYR A 2 9.73 -5.63 7.60
CA TYR A 2 9.73 -6.97 8.18
C TYR A 2 9.59 -8.01 7.08
N PHE A 3 10.28 -9.14 7.23
CA PHE A 3 10.29 -10.21 6.26
C PHE A 3 10.40 -11.56 6.96
N ARG A 4 9.62 -12.54 6.50
CA ARG A 4 9.68 -13.94 6.93
C ARG A 4 9.47 -14.83 5.72
N ARG A 5 10.15 -15.98 5.73
CA ARG A 5 10.09 -16.96 4.64
C ARG A 5 9.93 -18.35 5.24
N GLY A 6 8.93 -19.08 4.76
CA GLY A 6 8.76 -20.51 5.00
C GLY A 6 9.22 -21.33 3.78
N ASN A 7 8.84 -22.61 3.75
CA ASN A 7 9.28 -23.52 2.69
C ASN A 7 8.75 -23.12 1.31
N ASN A 8 7.46 -22.77 1.22
CA ASN A 8 6.77 -22.46 -0.04
C ASN A 8 6.12 -21.07 -0.04
N TRP A 9 6.45 -20.23 0.94
CA TRP A 9 5.86 -18.91 1.06
C TRP A 9 6.85 -17.87 1.58
N SER A 10 6.61 -16.62 1.21
CA SER A 10 7.27 -15.47 1.79
C SER A 10 6.25 -14.41 2.18
N LEU A 11 6.54 -13.72 3.28
CA LEU A 11 5.72 -12.68 3.84
C LEU A 11 6.58 -11.45 4.07
N SER A 12 6.14 -10.31 3.57
CA SER A 12 6.72 -9.01 3.91
C SER A 12 5.67 -8.08 4.49
N ILE A 13 6.05 -7.29 5.50
CA ILE A 13 5.24 -6.19 6.00
C ILE A 13 6.09 -4.92 6.05
N TYR A 14 5.63 -3.88 5.36
CA TYR A 14 6.36 -2.64 5.21
C TYR A 14 5.42 -1.47 4.94
N THR A 15 5.97 -0.26 4.88
CA THR A 15 5.29 0.92 4.36
C THR A 15 6.07 1.42 3.15
N ASP A 16 5.37 1.94 2.13
CA ASP A 16 6.00 2.47 0.92
C ASP A 16 5.79 4.00 0.83
N PRO A 17 6.86 4.80 0.93
CA PRO A 17 6.78 6.25 0.78
C PRO A 17 6.11 6.71 -0.52
N HIS A 18 6.31 6.01 -1.66
CA HIS A 18 5.68 6.41 -2.92
C HIS A 18 4.18 6.19 -2.90
N LEU A 19 3.73 5.10 -2.29
CA LEU A 19 2.32 4.81 -2.11
C LEU A 19 1.67 5.82 -1.14
N LEU A 20 2.39 6.21 -0.08
CA LEU A 20 1.97 7.30 0.81
C LEU A 20 1.84 8.64 0.08
N MET A 21 2.81 8.97 -0.78
CA MET A 21 2.74 10.17 -1.64
C MET A 21 1.57 10.08 -2.61
N ALA A 22 1.32 8.91 -3.21
CA ALA A 22 0.18 8.70 -4.08
C ALA A 22 -1.14 8.96 -3.35
N LEU A 23 -1.35 8.40 -2.16
CA LEU A 23 -2.54 8.68 -1.37
C LEU A 23 -2.66 10.17 -1.01
N TYR A 24 -1.55 10.83 -0.65
CA TYR A 24 -1.56 12.26 -0.34
C TYR A 24 -2.02 13.08 -1.55
N LEU A 25 -1.47 12.78 -2.73
CA LEU A 25 -1.83 13.46 -3.98
C LEU A 25 -3.28 13.18 -4.39
N ARG A 26 -3.84 12.01 -4.06
CA ARG A 26 -5.27 11.70 -4.27
C ARG A 26 -6.16 12.64 -3.47
N GLU A 27 -5.90 12.79 -2.17
CA GLU A 27 -6.68 13.68 -1.31
C GLU A 27 -6.48 15.14 -1.71
N LEU A 28 -5.24 15.53 -2.04
CA LEU A 28 -4.94 16.86 -2.57
C LEU A 28 -5.73 17.15 -3.85
N ALA A 29 -5.87 16.13 -4.71
CA ALA A 29 -6.61 16.20 -5.96
C ALA A 29 -8.14 16.26 -5.76
N GLY A 30 -8.65 16.01 -4.55
CA GLY A 30 -10.08 15.87 -4.30
C GLY A 30 -10.71 14.68 -5.05
N VAL A 31 -9.89 13.68 -5.38
CA VAL A 31 -10.39 12.48 -6.07
C VAL A 31 -11.15 11.63 -5.06
N ASN A 32 -12.41 11.33 -5.37
CA ASN A 32 -13.28 10.59 -4.47
C ASN A 32 -12.74 9.17 -4.23
N PRO A 33 -12.45 8.78 -2.97
CA PRO A 33 -11.96 7.44 -2.64
C PRO A 33 -12.91 6.32 -3.09
N ALA A 34 -14.22 6.59 -3.20
CA ALA A 34 -15.19 5.60 -3.68
C ALA A 34 -14.99 5.20 -5.14
N GLU A 35 -14.23 5.99 -5.91
CA GLU A 35 -14.06 5.78 -7.34
C GLU A 35 -12.74 5.11 -7.70
N VAL A 36 -11.68 5.28 -6.90
CA VAL A 36 -10.33 4.78 -7.21
C VAL A 36 -9.53 4.43 -5.96
N GLY A 37 -8.77 3.34 -6.04
CA GLY A 37 -7.90 2.87 -4.96
C GLY A 37 -8.67 2.48 -3.69
N PRO A 38 -8.05 2.64 -2.50
CA PRO A 38 -8.70 2.32 -1.23
C PRO A 38 -9.87 3.26 -0.98
N ASN A 39 -11.06 2.72 -0.75
CA ASN A 39 -12.30 3.50 -0.54
C ASN A 39 -12.42 4.15 0.85
N CYS A 40 -11.30 4.66 1.37
CA CYS A 40 -11.20 5.34 2.65
C CYS A 40 -10.28 6.56 2.52
N ARG A 41 -10.55 7.62 3.28
CA ARG A 41 -9.72 8.83 3.34
C ARG A 41 -8.46 8.62 4.19
N LEU A 42 -7.43 9.41 3.90
CA LEU A 42 -6.20 9.46 4.72
C LEU A 42 -6.43 10.02 6.12
N GLU A 43 -5.59 9.58 7.05
CA GLU A 43 -5.41 10.18 8.38
C GLU A 43 -3.97 10.69 8.53
N PRO A 44 -3.72 11.97 8.84
CA PRO A 44 -4.70 13.06 9.00
C PRO A 44 -5.37 13.51 7.69
N ASP A 45 -6.47 14.27 7.82
CA ASP A 45 -7.15 14.87 6.67
C ASP A 45 -6.23 15.83 5.91
N VAL A 46 -6.13 15.61 4.59
CA VAL A 46 -5.46 16.51 3.67
C VAL A 46 -6.51 17.44 3.05
N LYS A 47 -6.23 18.75 3.07
CA LYS A 47 -7.13 19.73 2.46
C LYS A 47 -7.01 19.65 0.93
N GLU A 48 -8.14 19.47 0.26
CA GLU A 48 -8.26 19.49 -1.19
C GLU A 48 -7.77 20.86 -1.74
N ARG A 49 -7.04 20.85 -2.87
CA ARG A 49 -6.40 22.03 -3.48
C ARG A 49 -6.61 22.15 -4.99
N THR A 50 -7.45 21.30 -5.59
CA THR A 50 -7.65 21.25 -7.03
C THR A 50 -8.52 22.37 -7.60
N GLY A 51 -8.31 22.63 -8.90
CA GLY A 51 -9.03 23.60 -9.72
C GLY A 51 -10.28 23.02 -10.39
N SER A 52 -10.51 23.37 -11.66
CA SER A 52 -11.75 23.04 -12.40
C SER A 52 -12.07 21.53 -12.47
N HIS A 53 -13.37 21.20 -12.49
CA HIS A 53 -13.92 19.83 -12.63
C HIS A 53 -13.36 19.02 -13.81
N SER A 54 -12.95 19.66 -14.90
CA SER A 54 -12.37 18.99 -16.08
C SER A 54 -10.98 18.40 -15.81
N GLU A 55 -10.19 19.03 -14.94
CA GLU A 55 -8.86 18.55 -14.56
C GLU A 55 -8.95 17.32 -13.65
N HIS A 56 -10.07 17.16 -12.93
CA HIS A 56 -10.26 16.03 -12.01
C HIS A 56 -10.33 14.69 -12.72
N GLY A 57 -10.93 14.62 -13.92
CA GLY A 57 -11.05 13.37 -14.67
C GLY A 57 -9.69 12.85 -15.16
N GLN A 58 -8.86 13.75 -15.69
CA GLN A 58 -7.52 13.42 -16.17
C GLN A 58 -6.59 13.06 -15.00
N ILE A 59 -6.59 13.86 -13.92
CA ILE A 59 -5.79 13.58 -12.72
C ILE A 59 -6.18 12.24 -12.11
N LYS A 60 -7.48 11.92 -12.04
CA LYS A 60 -7.97 10.62 -11.56
C LYS A 60 -7.43 9.46 -12.38
N GLN A 61 -7.44 9.58 -13.71
CA GLN A 61 -6.95 8.53 -14.60
C GLN A 61 -5.43 8.33 -14.45
N GLU A 62 -4.66 9.42 -14.47
CA GLU A 62 -3.21 9.40 -14.27
C GLU A 62 -2.85 8.81 -12.89
N TRP A 63 -3.55 9.25 -11.85
CA TRP A 63 -3.40 8.72 -10.51
C TRP A 63 -3.69 7.22 -10.43
N SER A 64 -4.78 6.75 -11.05
CA SER A 64 -5.15 5.33 -11.02
C SER A 64 -4.09 4.47 -11.72
N SER A 65 -3.60 4.92 -12.88
CA SER A 65 -2.54 4.22 -13.60
C SER A 65 -1.25 4.16 -12.78
N TRP A 66 -0.87 5.25 -12.11
CA TRP A 66 0.28 5.25 -11.23
C TRP A 66 0.08 4.36 -10.01
N TRP A 67 -1.09 4.42 -9.36
CA TRP A 67 -1.45 3.58 -8.23
C TRP A 67 -1.36 2.08 -8.55
N ASP A 68 -1.92 1.68 -9.69
CA ASP A 68 -1.83 0.30 -10.17
C ASP A 68 -0.35 -0.07 -10.37
N SER A 69 0.44 0.81 -11.00
CA SER A 69 1.88 0.58 -11.18
C SER A 69 2.68 0.44 -9.88
N LEU A 70 2.18 0.94 -8.74
CA LEU A 70 2.81 0.78 -7.43
C LEU A 70 2.37 -0.52 -6.76
N THR A 71 1.08 -0.85 -6.85
CA THR A 71 0.48 -2.00 -6.14
C THR A 71 0.64 -3.33 -6.87
N THR A 72 0.82 -3.32 -8.19
CA THR A 72 1.10 -4.52 -9.00
C THR A 72 2.59 -4.83 -9.14
N ARG A 73 3.48 -4.04 -8.52
CA ARG A 73 4.90 -4.39 -8.50
C ARG A 73 5.05 -5.70 -7.73
N ASP A 74 5.63 -6.71 -8.37
CA ASP A 74 6.30 -7.79 -7.67
C ASP A 74 7.51 -7.18 -6.95
N THR A 75 7.25 -6.54 -5.81
CA THR A 75 8.30 -6.14 -4.89
C THR A 75 8.84 -7.41 -4.27
N SER A 76 9.74 -8.10 -4.99
CA SER A 76 10.61 -9.05 -4.32
C SER A 76 11.28 -8.29 -3.18
N PRO A 77 11.29 -8.82 -1.93
CA PRO A 77 11.86 -8.14 -0.77
C PRO A 77 13.32 -7.72 -0.96
N GLN A 78 14.00 -8.31 -1.95
CA GLN A 78 15.41 -8.12 -2.25
C GLN A 78 15.68 -7.10 -3.36
N THR A 79 14.66 -6.64 -4.09
CA THR A 79 14.84 -5.58 -5.09
C THR A 79 14.42 -4.27 -4.45
N PRO A 80 15.36 -3.37 -4.12
CA PRO A 80 15.00 -2.04 -3.65
C PRO A 80 14.09 -1.42 -4.70
N VAL A 81 12.97 -0.86 -4.25
CA VAL A 81 12.17 0.02 -5.11
C VAL A 81 13.16 1.02 -5.73
N GLN A 82 13.27 1.04 -7.06
CA GLN A 82 13.97 2.13 -7.72
C GLN A 82 13.17 3.38 -7.43
N VAL A 83 13.55 4.05 -6.34
CA VAL A 83 13.05 5.36 -5.97
C VAL A 83 13.53 6.29 -7.08
N PRO A 84 12.64 6.88 -7.89
CA PRO A 84 13.09 7.94 -8.76
C PRO A 84 13.60 9.09 -7.89
N ASP A 85 14.86 9.49 -8.09
CA ASP A 85 15.50 10.60 -7.37
C ASP A 85 14.66 11.89 -7.45
N ASN A 86 13.80 12.00 -8.46
CA ASN A 86 12.84 13.07 -8.63
C ASN A 86 11.47 12.51 -9.09
N LEU A 87 10.51 12.40 -8.17
CA LEU A 87 9.15 11.96 -8.50
C LEU A 87 8.50 12.84 -9.57
N LEU A 88 8.72 14.16 -9.55
CA LEU A 88 8.07 15.06 -10.50
C LEU A 88 8.53 14.77 -11.94
N GLU A 89 9.84 14.58 -12.11
CA GLU A 89 10.41 14.21 -13.40
C GLU A 89 9.95 12.81 -13.84
N TRP A 90 9.91 11.86 -12.90
CA TRP A 90 9.39 10.53 -13.19
C TRP A 90 7.93 10.57 -13.64
N LEU A 91 7.08 11.36 -12.97
CA LEU A 91 5.68 11.52 -13.36
C LEU A 91 5.56 12.08 -14.78
N GLU A 92 6.33 13.10 -15.13
CA GLU A 92 6.32 13.69 -16.48
C GLU A 92 6.78 12.69 -17.56
N VAL A 93 7.89 11.98 -17.32
CA VAL A 93 8.45 11.01 -18.28
C VAL A 93 7.56 9.79 -18.46
N ASN A 94 6.83 9.37 -17.42
CA ASN A 94 5.92 8.22 -17.47
C ASN A 94 4.49 8.58 -17.90
N GLY A 95 4.25 9.79 -18.40
CA GLY A 95 2.97 10.18 -19.00
C GLY A 95 1.91 10.64 -17.99
N TYR A 96 2.33 11.19 -16.85
CA TYR A 96 1.46 11.75 -15.80
C TYR A 96 1.66 13.27 -15.63
N PRO A 97 1.54 14.09 -16.69
CA PRO A 97 1.88 15.52 -16.64
C PRO A 97 0.92 16.35 -15.79
N GLU A 98 -0.37 16.01 -15.73
CA GLU A 98 -1.33 16.75 -14.90
C GLU A 98 -1.12 16.44 -13.41
N LEU A 99 -0.81 15.18 -13.11
CA LEU A 99 -0.43 14.78 -11.76
C LEU A 99 0.90 15.44 -11.33
N ALA A 100 1.88 15.52 -12.23
CA ALA A 100 3.13 16.25 -11.97
C ALA A 100 2.88 17.74 -11.72
N ARG A 101 2.00 18.37 -12.51
CA ARG A 101 1.61 19.78 -12.34
C ARG A 101 0.95 20.03 -10.99
N LEU A 102 0.04 19.14 -10.55
CA LEU A 102 -0.59 19.20 -9.23
C LEU A 102 0.44 18.99 -8.10
N ALA A 103 1.33 18.01 -8.27
CA ALA A 103 2.32 17.66 -7.26
C ALA A 103 3.38 18.75 -7.07
N ARG A 104 3.77 19.46 -8.13
CA ARG A 104 4.88 20.44 -8.12
C ARG A 104 4.81 21.49 -6.99
N PRO A 105 3.70 22.24 -6.77
CA PRO A 105 3.61 23.19 -5.66
C PRO A 105 3.52 22.52 -4.27
N HIS A 106 3.15 21.23 -4.21
CA HIS A 106 2.91 20.49 -2.97
C HIS A 106 3.95 19.40 -2.70
N TYR A 107 5.01 19.32 -3.52
CA TYR A 107 5.97 18.22 -3.49
C TYR A 107 6.62 18.07 -2.12
N GLY A 108 7.09 19.19 -1.55
CA GLY A 108 7.69 19.18 -0.20
C GLY A 108 6.73 18.72 0.90
N GLN A 109 5.42 19.00 0.77
CA GLN A 109 4.42 18.54 1.74
C GLN A 109 4.13 17.05 1.59
N ALA A 110 3.99 16.56 0.35
CA ALA A 110 3.78 15.15 0.08
C ALA A 110 4.98 14.29 0.52
N THR A 111 6.21 14.76 0.24
CA THR A 111 7.45 14.12 0.69
C THR A 111 7.56 14.11 2.21
N LEU A 112 7.31 15.26 2.87
CA LEU A 112 7.33 15.33 4.33
C LEU A 112 6.31 14.38 4.96
N PHE A 113 5.08 14.34 4.43
CA PHE A 113 4.03 13.42 4.87
C PHE A 113 4.50 11.96 4.78
N ALA A 114 5.01 11.54 3.62
CA ALA A 114 5.48 10.18 3.42
C ALA A 114 6.64 9.81 4.36
N HIS A 115 7.60 10.72 4.56
CA HIS A 115 8.71 10.51 5.50
C HIS A 115 8.22 10.39 6.95
N GLN A 116 7.33 11.27 7.40
CA GLN A 116 6.80 11.23 8.77
C GLN A 116 6.10 9.91 9.06
N HIS A 117 5.27 9.42 8.13
CA HIS A 117 4.58 8.15 8.29
C HIS A 117 5.53 6.95 8.18
N ALA A 118 6.57 7.02 7.35
CA ALA A 118 7.60 5.99 7.31
C ALA A 118 8.41 5.92 8.61
N GLU A 119 8.79 7.06 9.18
CA GLU A 119 9.46 7.12 10.48
C GLU A 119 8.56 6.63 11.62
N ASP A 120 7.28 6.98 11.59
CA ASP A 120 6.30 6.51 12.58
C ASP A 120 6.08 4.99 12.49
N PHE A 121 6.06 4.42 11.28
CA PHE A 121 6.05 2.98 11.07
C PHE A 121 7.28 2.33 11.69
N GLU A 122 8.49 2.78 11.36
CA GLU A 122 9.73 2.19 11.89
C GLU A 122 9.80 2.28 13.43
N ARG A 123 9.23 3.34 14.02
CA ARG A 123 9.19 3.52 15.48
C ARG A 123 8.17 2.62 16.18
N ARG A 124 6.97 2.45 15.62
CA ARG A 124 5.83 1.80 16.29
C ARG A 124 5.60 0.35 15.87
N SER A 125 6.03 -0.02 14.68
CA SER A 125 5.80 -1.36 14.11
C SER A 125 6.33 -2.49 14.99
N GLN A 126 7.37 -2.23 15.78
CA GLN A 126 7.97 -3.22 16.69
C GLN A 126 6.97 -3.74 17.73
N ASP A 127 5.94 -2.96 18.06
CA ASP A 127 4.95 -3.30 19.08
C ASP A 127 3.84 -4.24 18.59
N TYR A 128 3.64 -4.38 17.27
CA TYR A 128 2.51 -5.15 16.73
C TYR A 128 2.84 -6.00 15.51
N ILE A 129 3.82 -5.63 14.68
CA ILE A 129 4.15 -6.39 13.47
C ILE A 129 4.62 -7.81 13.75
N PRO A 130 5.46 -8.10 14.77
CA PRO A 130 5.83 -9.49 15.08
C PRO A 130 4.62 -10.40 15.28
N ASP A 131 3.64 -9.95 16.07
CA ASP A 131 2.40 -10.70 16.31
C ASP A 131 1.59 -10.89 15.02
N ARG A 132 1.51 -9.87 14.15
CA ARG A 132 0.81 -9.98 12.85
C ARG A 132 1.49 -10.97 11.91
N MET A 133 2.83 -11.03 11.94
CA MET A 133 3.59 -12.01 11.17
C MET A 133 3.26 -13.43 11.64
N ASP A 134 3.19 -13.64 12.96
CA ASP A 134 2.84 -14.94 13.56
C ASP A 134 1.41 -15.35 13.21
N GLU A 135 0.44 -14.42 13.26
CA GLU A 135 -0.95 -14.66 12.88
C GLU A 135 -1.09 -15.05 11.39
N ILE A 136 -0.37 -14.38 10.49
CA ILE A 136 -0.37 -14.73 9.07
C ILE A 136 0.29 -16.09 8.85
N GLU A 137 1.46 -16.34 9.46
CA GLU A 137 2.16 -17.61 9.35
C GLU A 137 1.30 -18.78 9.81
N GLN A 138 0.67 -18.66 10.99
CA GLN A 138 -0.24 -19.67 11.52
C GLN A 138 -1.38 -19.97 10.54
N LEU A 139 -1.96 -18.94 9.92
CA LEU A 139 -3.01 -19.10 8.91
C LEU A 139 -2.49 -19.82 7.64
N LEU A 140 -1.26 -19.57 7.22
CA LEU A 140 -0.64 -20.27 6.08
C LEU A 140 -0.37 -21.75 6.38
N ILE A 141 0.06 -22.04 7.61
CA ILE A 141 0.27 -23.41 8.11
C ILE A 141 -1.06 -24.16 8.17
N GLU A 142 -2.09 -23.57 8.77
CA GLU A 142 -3.44 -24.17 8.87
C GLU A 142 -4.06 -24.49 7.51
N ARG A 143 -3.73 -23.69 6.49
CA ARG A 143 -4.17 -23.90 5.11
C ARG A 143 -3.34 -24.94 4.35
N GLY A 144 -2.28 -25.48 4.95
CA GLY A 144 -1.41 -26.47 4.33
C GLY A 144 -0.54 -25.92 3.20
N ILE A 145 -0.37 -24.59 3.10
CA ILE A 145 0.47 -23.96 2.07
C ILE A 145 1.93 -24.39 2.20
N GLU A 146 2.39 -24.59 3.44
CA GLU A 146 3.73 -25.12 3.73
C GLU A 146 3.95 -26.53 3.16
N HIS A 147 2.89 -27.35 3.08
CA HIS A 147 2.96 -28.76 2.71
C HIS A 147 2.55 -29.03 1.25
N ALA A 148 2.16 -27.98 0.50
CA ALA A 148 1.65 -28.12 -0.85
C ALA A 148 2.75 -28.63 -1.81
N PRO A 149 2.49 -29.71 -2.58
CA PRO A 149 3.43 -30.17 -3.59
C PRO A 149 3.25 -29.31 -4.85
N VAL A 150 4.23 -28.43 -5.17
CA VAL A 150 4.76 -28.04 -6.51
C VAL A 150 5.18 -26.54 -6.68
N ALA A 151 6.40 -26.40 -7.22
CA ALA A 151 7.08 -25.39 -8.08
C ALA A 151 7.30 -23.91 -7.70
N GLU A 152 6.33 -23.16 -7.16
CA GLU A 152 6.47 -21.69 -7.05
C GLU A 152 6.28 -21.18 -5.62
N GLU A 153 7.26 -20.42 -5.14
CA GLU A 153 7.20 -19.71 -3.87
C GLU A 153 6.09 -18.67 -3.93
N LYS A 154 5.13 -18.78 -3.00
CA LYS A 154 3.99 -17.89 -2.93
C LYS A 154 4.29 -16.68 -2.04
N GLN A 155 4.23 -15.48 -2.60
CA GLN A 155 4.52 -14.26 -1.86
C GLN A 155 3.24 -13.61 -1.32
N ILE A 156 3.31 -13.02 -0.13
CA ILE A 156 2.31 -12.10 0.43
C ILE A 156 3.04 -10.83 0.84
N ASN A 157 2.53 -9.69 0.37
CA ASN A 157 3.01 -8.38 0.80
C ASN A 157 1.91 -7.68 1.57
N VAL A 158 2.20 -7.19 2.76
CA VAL A 158 1.29 -6.30 3.49
C VAL A 158 1.91 -4.92 3.52
N ILE A 159 1.23 -3.95 2.92
CA ILE A 159 1.65 -2.55 2.93
C ILE A 159 0.80 -1.79 3.94
N GLU A 160 1.44 -1.25 4.98
CA GLU A 160 0.79 -0.40 5.95
C GLU A 160 0.58 1.02 5.40
N VAL A 161 -0.60 1.58 5.61
CA VAL A 161 -0.93 2.97 5.26
C VAL A 161 -1.80 3.67 6.30
N PRO A 162 -1.69 5.01 6.45
CA PRO A 162 -2.43 5.75 7.44
C PRO A 162 -3.82 6.14 6.91
N LEU A 163 -4.76 5.19 6.98
CA LEU A 163 -6.16 5.40 6.58
C LEU A 163 -7.07 5.50 7.80
N LYS A 164 -8.14 6.28 7.70
CA LYS A 164 -9.06 6.59 8.80
C LYS A 164 -9.85 5.40 9.33
N GLU A 165 -10.12 4.42 8.49
CA GLU A 165 -10.92 3.25 8.85
C GLU A 165 -10.04 2.01 9.01
N PRO A 166 -10.28 1.16 10.02
CA PRO A 166 -9.55 -0.08 10.24
C PRO A 166 -9.97 -1.13 9.19
N ARG A 167 -9.47 -0.95 7.97
CA ARG A 167 -9.76 -1.80 6.80
C ARG A 167 -8.49 -2.25 6.10
N ALA A 168 -8.65 -3.26 5.26
CA ALA A 168 -7.65 -3.72 4.32
C ALA A 168 -8.29 -3.95 2.93
N TRP A 169 -7.45 -3.90 1.90
CA TRP A 169 -7.81 -4.07 0.50
C TRP A 169 -6.82 -5.03 -0.15
N LEU A 170 -7.32 -5.95 -0.96
CA LEU A 170 -6.47 -6.75 -1.82
C LEU A 170 -6.15 -5.93 -3.08
N THR A 171 -4.86 -5.71 -3.33
CA THR A 171 -4.33 -4.93 -4.45
C THR A 171 -3.27 -5.74 -5.17
N GLY A 172 -3.37 -5.94 -6.48
CA GLY A 172 -2.51 -6.95 -7.13
C GLY A 172 -2.81 -8.37 -6.64
N GLY A 173 -2.25 -9.39 -7.29
CA GLY A 173 -2.59 -10.80 -6.99
C GLY A 173 -2.21 -11.28 -5.59
N SER A 174 -1.30 -10.58 -4.91
CA SER A 174 -0.64 -11.04 -3.68
C SER A 174 -0.31 -9.91 -2.68
N THR A 175 -0.75 -8.68 -2.93
CA THR A 175 -0.47 -7.53 -2.04
C THR A 175 -1.74 -7.12 -1.30
N ILE A 176 -1.62 -6.94 0.01
CA ILE A 176 -2.68 -6.49 0.91
C ILE A 176 -2.29 -5.09 1.37
N LEU A 177 -3.08 -4.11 1.02
CA LEU A 177 -2.97 -2.79 1.62
C LEU A 177 -3.78 -2.78 2.92
N ALA A 178 -3.14 -2.48 4.06
CA ALA A 178 -3.79 -2.48 5.36
C ALA A 178 -3.63 -1.13 6.05
N SER A 179 -4.69 -0.66 6.69
CA SER A 179 -4.62 0.54 7.52
C SER A 179 -3.77 0.31 8.78
N SER A 180 -3.04 1.33 9.23
CA SER A 180 -2.31 1.31 10.51
C SER A 180 -3.21 0.96 11.70
N ALA A 181 -4.47 1.45 11.68
CA ALA A 181 -5.45 1.14 12.72
C ALA A 181 -5.80 -0.35 12.75
N LEU A 182 -6.02 -0.97 11.57
CA LEU A 182 -6.29 -2.40 11.47
C LEU A 182 -5.11 -3.25 11.97
N LEU A 183 -3.87 -2.91 11.57
CA LEU A 183 -2.70 -3.67 12.00
C LEU A 183 -2.46 -3.59 13.51
N ARG A 184 -3.02 -2.60 14.22
CA ARG A 184 -2.92 -2.51 15.68
C ARG A 184 -4.03 -3.25 16.42
N ASP A 185 -5.08 -3.68 15.74
CA ASP A 185 -6.20 -4.44 16.31
C ASP A 185 -6.13 -5.89 15.83
N SER A 186 -5.62 -6.78 16.68
CA SER A 186 -5.46 -8.22 16.35
C SER A 186 -6.79 -8.89 16.00
N THR A 187 -7.87 -8.59 16.74
CA THR A 187 -9.18 -9.21 16.50
C THR A 187 -9.77 -8.77 15.17
N ALA A 188 -9.70 -7.47 14.86
CA ALA A 188 -10.15 -6.98 13.57
C ALA A 188 -9.28 -7.53 12.42
N PHE A 189 -7.96 -7.55 12.60
CA PHE A 189 -7.01 -8.01 11.59
C PHE A 189 -7.27 -9.45 11.16
N GLN A 190 -7.46 -10.38 12.09
CA GLN A 190 -7.74 -11.79 11.77
C GLN A 190 -9.01 -11.93 10.90
N GLY A 191 -10.07 -11.18 11.22
CA GLY A 191 -11.31 -11.19 10.45
C GLY A 191 -11.16 -10.71 9.01
N PHE A 192 -10.28 -9.73 8.76
CA PHE A 192 -9.98 -9.24 7.41
C PHE A 192 -8.99 -10.11 6.65
N LEU A 193 -8.01 -10.70 7.34
CA LEU A 193 -6.95 -11.46 6.71
C LEU A 193 -7.44 -12.81 6.16
N GLN A 194 -8.28 -13.52 6.91
CA GLN A 194 -8.75 -14.86 6.55
C GLN A 194 -9.37 -14.95 5.14
N PRO A 195 -10.30 -14.06 4.73
CA PRO A 195 -10.83 -14.08 3.36
C PRO A 195 -9.78 -13.68 2.31
N MET A 196 -8.86 -12.75 2.62
CA MET A 196 -7.83 -12.31 1.67
C MET A 196 -6.84 -13.42 1.35
N VAL A 197 -6.32 -14.11 2.37
CA VAL A 197 -5.42 -15.26 2.18
C VAL A 197 -6.10 -16.39 1.41
N THR A 198 -7.42 -16.57 1.61
CA THR A 198 -8.20 -17.54 0.82
C THR A 198 -8.27 -17.17 -0.66
N ILE A 199 -8.37 -15.88 -0.99
CA ILE A 199 -8.41 -15.41 -2.38
C ILE A 199 -7.04 -15.55 -3.04
N ILE A 200 -5.96 -15.21 -2.33
CA ILE A 200 -4.59 -15.32 -2.84
C ILE A 200 -4.21 -16.80 -3.05
N PHE A 201 -4.64 -17.67 -2.12
CA PHE A 201 -4.40 -19.11 -2.17
C PHE A 201 -5.71 -19.90 -2.23
N PRO A 202 -6.34 -19.97 -3.41
CA PRO A 202 -7.46 -20.87 -3.61
C PRO A 202 -6.96 -22.31 -3.44
N ILE A 203 -7.75 -23.12 -2.71
CA ILE A 203 -7.52 -24.56 -2.49
C ILE A 203 -7.95 -25.32 -3.73
#